data_AF-A0A239WUM7-F1
#
_entry.id   AF-A0A239WUM7-F1
#
_cell.length_a   1.000
_cell.length_b   1.000
_cell.length_c   1.000
_cell.angle_alpha   90.00
_cell.angle_beta   90.00
_cell.angle_gamma   90.00
#
_symmetry.space_group_name_H-M   'P 1'
#
loop_
_entity.id
_entity.type
_entity.pdbx_description
1 polymer ?
#
loop_
_entity_poly.entity_id
_entity_poly.type
_entity_poly.pdbx_seq_one_letter_code
_entity_poly.pdbx_strand_id
1 'polypeptide(L)'
;MKKLLLASAAVIMLASCSKKQEKTGAITTEETTMTNPDTTTTTVVTPVDSATAVTETTTATTADQTKTTKTTTGEVYKYTSDDSKTNFSVIYDAEKGTAAVKNETTGKTYDMKNAVSGSGAKFEDKDGNFFWTHQGEFTFGKGEKDLIKGKEVK
;
A
#
# COMPACT_ATOMS: atom_id res chain seq x y z
N MET A 1 -11.11 65.45 9.67
CA MET A 1 -10.20 64.41 9.14
C MET A 1 -10.74 63.05 9.51
N LYS A 2 -10.97 62.20 8.49
CA LYS A 2 -10.69 60.75 8.45
C LYS A 2 -11.09 59.87 9.66
N LYS A 3 -11.98 58.91 9.32
CA LYS A 3 -11.92 57.46 9.64
C LYS A 3 -12.36 57.10 11.08
N LEU A 4 -12.97 55.96 11.39
CA LEU A 4 -13.25 54.71 10.67
C LEU A 4 -14.36 53.97 11.44
N LEU A 5 -15.19 53.23 10.71
CA LEU A 5 -16.07 52.16 11.20
C LEU A 5 -15.28 51.08 11.96
N LEU A 6 -15.94 50.33 12.85
CA LEU A 6 -15.78 48.87 12.98
C LEU A 6 -16.91 48.28 13.83
N ALA A 7 -17.82 47.59 13.15
CA ALA A 7 -18.85 46.73 13.72
C ALA A 7 -18.24 45.38 14.13
N SER A 8 -18.65 44.87 15.28
CA SER A 8 -18.11 43.67 15.92
C SER A 8 -18.79 42.39 15.41
N ALA A 9 -17.98 41.54 14.79
CA ALA A 9 -17.98 40.07 14.70
C ALA A 9 -19.32 39.30 14.77
N ALA A 10 -19.72 38.73 13.63
CA ALA A 10 -20.52 37.52 13.57
C ALA A 10 -19.60 36.29 13.65
N VAL A 11 -19.75 35.47 14.69
CA VAL A 11 -19.06 34.17 14.83
C VAL A 11 -19.88 33.13 14.07
N ILE A 12 -19.36 32.66 12.94
CA ILE A 12 -19.89 31.47 12.26
C ILE A 12 -19.18 30.26 12.88
N MET A 13 -19.88 29.53 13.75
CA MET A 13 -19.47 28.21 14.20
C MET A 13 -19.60 27.24 13.01
N LEU A 14 -18.50 26.96 12.32
CA LEU A 14 -18.45 25.81 11.42
C LEU A 14 -18.40 24.55 12.29
N ALA A 15 -19.52 23.85 12.36
CA ALA A 15 -19.58 22.47 12.82
C ALA A 15 -18.75 21.63 11.84
N SER A 16 -17.45 21.47 12.15
CA SER A 16 -16.60 20.50 11.50
C SER A 16 -17.06 19.12 11.96
N CYS A 17 -17.97 18.52 11.20
CA CYS A 17 -18.23 17.08 11.26
C CYS A 17 -16.95 16.37 10.84
N SER A 18 -16.06 16.13 11.81
CA SER A 18 -15.00 15.14 11.68
C SER A 18 -15.67 13.76 11.63
N LYS A 19 -16.07 13.32 10.43
CA LYS A 19 -16.22 11.89 10.18
C LYS A 19 -14.86 11.28 10.50
N LYS A 20 -14.75 10.61 11.64
CA LYS A 20 -13.69 9.62 11.87
C LYS A 20 -13.83 8.62 10.73
N GLN A 21 -12.94 8.70 9.74
CA GLN A 21 -12.74 7.59 8.83
C GLN A 21 -12.21 6.44 9.70
N GLU A 22 -13.02 5.40 9.86
CA GLU A 22 -12.54 4.12 10.37
C GLU A 22 -11.50 3.62 9.38
N LYS A 23 -10.22 3.66 9.77
CA LYS A 23 -9.13 3.10 9.01
C LYS A 23 -9.28 1.58 9.05
N THR A 24 -9.83 0.99 7.99
CA THR A 24 -9.98 -0.46 7.87
C THR A 24 -8.61 -1.09 7.61
N GLY A 25 -8.12 -1.92 8.53
CA GLY A 25 -6.94 -2.75 8.29
C GLY A 25 -7.25 -3.86 7.29
N ALA A 26 -6.23 -4.50 6.72
CA ALA A 26 -6.44 -5.75 5.98
C ALA A 26 -5.27 -6.71 6.13
N ILE A 27 -5.57 -7.98 5.86
CA ILE A 27 -4.64 -9.08 5.77
C ILE A 27 -4.50 -9.44 4.29
N THR A 28 -3.28 -9.46 3.78
CA THR A 28 -2.94 -10.05 2.47
C THR A 28 -2.23 -11.38 2.70
N THR A 29 -2.85 -12.47 2.26
CA THR A 29 -2.29 -13.82 2.31
C THR A 29 -1.91 -14.26 0.91
N GLU A 30 -0.62 -14.44 0.67
CA GLU A 30 -0.06 -15.07 -0.53
C GLU A 30 0.26 -16.52 -0.25
N GLU A 31 -0.34 -17.41 -1.02
CA GLU A 31 -0.05 -18.83 -1.01
C GLU A 31 0.64 -19.19 -2.31
N THR A 32 1.85 -19.74 -2.24
CA THR A 32 2.54 -20.33 -3.38
C THR A 32 2.67 -21.82 -3.16
N THR A 33 2.11 -22.61 -4.06
CA THR A 33 2.24 -24.07 -4.10
C THR A 33 3.12 -24.44 -5.27
N MET A 34 4.23 -25.13 -5.00
CA MET A 34 5.11 -25.73 -6.00
C MET A 34 4.96 -27.24 -5.99
N THR A 35 4.45 -27.77 -7.09
CA THR A 35 4.48 -29.17 -7.52
C THR A 35 5.48 -29.27 -8.66
N ASN A 36 6.25 -30.35 -8.80
CA ASN A 36 7.07 -30.49 -10.00
C ASN A 36 6.18 -31.00 -11.16
N PRO A 37 5.98 -30.26 -12.28
CA PRO A 37 6.61 -28.99 -12.67
C PRO A 37 5.77 -27.71 -12.41
N ASP A 38 4.54 -27.83 -11.93
CA ASP A 38 3.61 -26.70 -11.83
C ASP A 38 3.73 -25.86 -10.55
N THR A 39 3.81 -24.54 -10.72
CA THR A 39 3.72 -23.56 -9.62
C THR A 39 2.41 -22.78 -9.69
N THR A 40 1.66 -22.73 -8.59
CA THR A 40 0.42 -21.95 -8.45
C THR A 40 0.54 -20.93 -7.33
N THR A 41 0.20 -19.67 -7.59
CA THR A 41 0.15 -18.60 -6.57
C THR A 41 -1.28 -18.09 -6.40
N THR A 42 -1.79 -18.06 -5.17
CA THR A 42 -3.13 -17.57 -4.79
C THR A 42 -2.98 -16.44 -3.77
N THR A 43 -3.61 -15.30 -4.02
CA THR A 43 -3.58 -14.15 -3.10
C THR A 43 -4.98 -13.81 -2.58
N VAL A 44 -5.16 -13.83 -1.26
CA VAL A 44 -6.42 -13.48 -0.58
C VAL A 44 -6.23 -12.19 0.21
N VAL A 45 -7.13 -11.22 0.05
CA VAL A 45 -7.15 -10.01 0.88
C VAL A 45 -8.42 -10.00 1.72
N THR A 46 -8.28 -9.99 3.04
CA THR A 46 -9.41 -9.93 3.97
C THR A 46 -9.35 -8.64 4.81
N PRO A 47 -10.40 -7.81 4.81
CA PRO A 47 -10.46 -6.65 5.69
C PRO A 47 -10.56 -7.08 7.15
N VAL A 48 -9.88 -6.37 8.05
CA VAL A 48 -9.90 -6.60 9.49
C VAL A 48 -9.93 -5.27 10.26
N ASP A 49 -10.69 -5.22 11.35
CA ASP A 49 -10.95 -3.96 12.07
C ASP A 49 -9.76 -3.40 12.86
N SER A 50 -8.68 -4.16 13.02
CA SER A 50 -7.46 -3.69 13.70
C SER A 50 -6.29 -4.58 13.33
N ALA A 51 -5.30 -4.02 12.64
CA ALA A 51 -4.15 -4.74 12.13
C ALA A 51 -2.88 -3.92 12.34
N THR A 52 -2.02 -4.36 13.26
CA THR A 52 -0.62 -3.91 13.31
C THR A 52 0.13 -4.54 12.14
N ALA A 53 1.10 -3.81 11.58
CA ALA A 53 1.97 -4.30 10.51
C ALA A 53 2.72 -5.58 10.96
N VAL A 54 2.31 -6.76 10.50
CA VAL A 54 2.95 -8.05 10.83
C VAL A 54 3.05 -8.89 9.57
N THR A 55 4.24 -9.44 9.31
CA THR A 55 4.49 -10.38 8.23
C THR A 55 4.87 -11.74 8.81
N GLU A 56 4.09 -12.76 8.49
CA GLU A 56 4.35 -14.15 8.86
C GLU A 56 4.55 -14.99 7.61
N THR A 57 5.55 -15.85 7.61
CA THR A 57 5.79 -16.81 6.54
C THR A 57 5.78 -18.21 7.12
N THR A 58 4.90 -19.06 6.61
CA THR A 58 4.81 -20.48 6.94
C THR A 58 5.13 -21.30 5.70
N THR A 59 6.04 -22.27 5.82
CA THR A 59 6.34 -23.22 4.75
C THR A 59 5.99 -24.62 5.23
N ALA A 60 5.15 -25.30 4.47
CA ALA A 60 4.81 -26.70 4.65
C ALA A 60 5.32 -27.50 3.45
N THR A 61 6.14 -28.51 3.71
CA THR A 61 6.70 -29.39 2.68
C THR A 61 6.17 -30.80 2.86
N THR A 62 5.66 -31.37 1.78
CA THR A 62 5.33 -32.78 1.63
C THR A 62 6.27 -33.41 0.59
N ALA A 63 6.23 -34.72 0.41
CA ALA A 63 7.09 -35.41 -0.57
C ALA A 63 6.94 -34.85 -2.00
N ASP A 64 5.74 -34.40 -2.37
CA ASP A 64 5.41 -34.00 -3.74
C ASP A 64 5.20 -32.50 -3.93
N GLN A 65 5.04 -31.75 -2.83
CA GLN A 65 4.64 -30.34 -2.88
C GLN A 65 5.31 -29.50 -1.79
N THR A 66 5.68 -28.26 -2.14
CA THR A 66 6.02 -27.22 -1.17
C THR A 66 4.98 -26.12 -1.23
N LYS A 67 4.32 -25.85 -0.10
CA LYS A 67 3.36 -24.76 0.05
C LYS A 67 3.93 -23.70 0.98
N THR A 68 4.05 -22.48 0.49
CA THR A 68 4.48 -21.30 1.26
C THR A 68 3.31 -20.35 1.39
N THR A 69 2.90 -20.07 2.61
CA THR A 69 1.88 -19.06 2.94
C THR A 69 2.56 -17.88 3.60
N LYS A 70 2.44 -16.70 2.97
CA LYS A 70 2.88 -15.42 3.52
C LYS A 70 1.66 -14.58 3.86
N THR A 71 1.54 -14.20 5.11
CA THR A 71 0.46 -13.35 5.60
C THR A 71 1.03 -12.00 6.02
N THR A 72 0.58 -10.92 5.40
CA THR A 72 0.93 -9.54 5.78
C THR A 72 -0.32 -8.82 6.26
N THR A 73 -0.31 -8.37 7.50
CA THR A 73 -1.42 -7.68 8.17
C THR A 73 -1.00 -6.22 8.38
N GLY A 74 -1.86 -5.23 8.15
CA GLY A 74 -1.56 -3.83 8.48
C GLY A 74 -2.60 -2.83 7.96
N GLU A 75 -2.35 -1.53 8.14
CA GLU A 75 -3.12 -0.47 7.47
C GLU A 75 -2.92 -0.59 5.96
N VAL A 76 -4.02 -0.62 5.20
CA VAL A 76 -3.97 -0.71 3.74
C VAL A 76 -4.17 0.66 3.12
N TYR A 77 -3.15 1.09 2.39
CA TYR A 77 -3.19 2.28 1.56
C TYR A 77 -3.57 1.88 0.14
N LYS A 78 -4.54 2.58 -0.45
CA LYS A 78 -5.03 2.31 -1.80
C LYS A 78 -4.50 3.37 -2.74
N TYR A 79 -4.06 2.96 -3.92
CA TYR A 79 -3.58 3.85 -4.96
C TYR A 79 -4.19 3.47 -6.31
N THR A 80 -4.49 4.47 -7.12
CA THR A 80 -5.05 4.27 -8.47
C THR A 80 -4.21 5.06 -9.47
N SER A 81 -3.82 4.40 -10.56
CA SER A 81 -3.08 5.02 -11.66
C SER A 81 -3.86 6.17 -12.28
N ASP A 82 -3.18 7.13 -12.88
CA ASP A 82 -3.82 8.31 -13.49
C ASP A 82 -4.76 7.92 -14.64
N ASP A 83 -4.45 6.84 -15.36
CA ASP A 83 -5.31 6.29 -16.40
C ASP A 83 -6.44 5.40 -15.84
N SER A 84 -6.53 5.23 -14.52
CA SER A 84 -7.50 4.42 -13.80
C SER A 84 -7.51 2.93 -14.16
N LYS A 85 -6.47 2.42 -14.83
CA LYS A 85 -6.39 1.01 -15.26
C LYS A 85 -5.72 0.11 -14.24
N THR A 86 -4.91 0.67 -13.34
CA THR A 86 -4.14 -0.10 -12.37
C THR A 86 -4.45 0.38 -10.96
N ASN A 87 -4.78 -0.56 -10.08
CA ASN A 87 -4.95 -0.30 -8.65
C ASN A 87 -3.87 -1.03 -7.86
N PHE A 88 -3.39 -0.36 -6.81
CA PHE A 88 -2.45 -0.94 -5.85
C PHE A 88 -3.02 -0.90 -4.44
N SER A 89 -2.74 -1.95 -3.68
CA SER A 89 -2.87 -1.97 -2.22
C SER A 89 -1.48 -2.06 -1.62
N VAL A 90 -1.19 -1.24 -0.62
CA VAL A 90 0.11 -1.22 0.04
C VAL A 90 -0.07 -1.35 1.54
N ILE A 91 0.70 -2.26 2.12
CA ILE A 91 0.87 -2.35 3.58
C ILE A 91 2.31 -1.97 3.89
N TYR A 92 2.49 -0.94 4.73
CA TYR A 92 3.81 -0.50 5.19
C TYR A 92 4.13 -1.11 6.56
N ASP A 93 5.34 -1.62 6.70
CA ASP A 93 5.95 -1.98 7.98
C ASP A 93 7.08 -0.99 8.26
N ALA A 94 6.76 0.05 9.03
CA ALA A 94 7.70 1.12 9.36
C ALA A 94 8.85 0.64 10.26
N GLU A 95 8.63 -0.39 11.08
CA GLU A 95 9.66 -0.95 11.97
C GLU A 95 10.74 -1.68 11.18
N LYS A 96 10.32 -2.44 10.16
CA LYS A 96 11.24 -3.18 9.28
C LYS A 96 11.69 -2.36 8.07
N GLY A 97 11.10 -1.19 7.83
CA GLY A 97 11.36 -0.39 6.64
C GLY A 97 10.96 -1.11 5.35
N THR A 98 9.86 -1.86 5.37
CA THR A 98 9.40 -2.66 4.22
C THR A 98 8.00 -2.27 3.78
N ALA A 99 7.67 -2.59 2.53
CA ALA A 99 6.34 -2.46 1.97
C ALA A 99 5.95 -3.72 1.20
N ALA A 100 4.74 -4.22 1.45
CA ALA A 100 4.10 -5.21 0.59
C ALA A 100 3.17 -4.47 -0.38
N VAL A 101 3.55 -4.42 -1.65
CA VAL A 101 2.82 -3.69 -2.70
C VAL A 101 2.11 -4.72 -3.57
N LYS A 102 0.78 -4.77 -3.54
CA LYS A 102 -0.02 -5.65 -4.39
C LYS A 102 -0.58 -4.87 -5.58
N ASN A 103 -0.28 -5.30 -6.79
CA ASN A 103 -0.99 -4.87 -7.99
C ASN A 103 -2.30 -5.66 -8.06
N GLU A 104 -3.42 -5.00 -7.79
CA GLU A 104 -4.75 -5.63 -7.77
C GLU A 104 -5.23 -6.06 -9.16
N THR A 105 -4.64 -5.49 -10.22
CA THR A 105 -4.99 -5.80 -11.61
C THR A 105 -4.39 -7.12 -12.06
N THR A 106 -3.17 -7.41 -11.63
CA THR A 106 -2.45 -8.64 -11.99
C THR A 106 -2.45 -9.68 -10.87
N GLY A 107 -2.86 -9.30 -9.65
CA GLY A 107 -2.77 -10.12 -8.45
C GLY A 107 -1.35 -10.28 -7.90
N LYS A 108 -0.34 -9.72 -8.57
CA LYS A 108 1.06 -9.86 -8.17
C LYS A 108 1.38 -8.95 -6.99
N THR A 109 2.05 -9.51 -6.00
CA THR A 109 2.66 -8.75 -4.92
C THR A 109 4.16 -8.59 -5.12
N TYR A 110 4.66 -7.50 -4.55
CA TYR A 110 6.06 -7.11 -4.55
C TYR A 110 6.45 -6.82 -3.11
N ASP A 111 7.41 -7.60 -2.62
CA ASP A 111 8.01 -7.43 -1.32
C ASP A 111 9.21 -6.50 -1.44
N MET A 112 9.05 -5.27 -0.95
CA MET A 112 10.01 -4.21 -1.18
C MET A 112 10.64 -3.74 0.13
N LYS A 113 11.91 -3.34 0.08
CA LYS A 113 12.63 -2.71 1.17
C LYS A 113 12.81 -1.23 0.88
N ASN A 114 12.94 -0.41 1.92
CA ASN A 114 13.27 0.99 1.77
C ASN A 114 14.53 1.17 0.90
N ALA A 115 14.46 2.11 -0.03
CA ALA A 115 15.55 2.49 -0.89
C ALA A 115 15.86 3.98 -0.68
N VAL A 116 17.12 4.36 -0.94
CA VAL A 116 17.54 5.76 -0.82
C VAL A 116 16.79 6.61 -1.85
N SER A 117 16.21 7.73 -1.41
CA SER A 117 15.53 8.70 -2.26
C SER A 117 15.82 10.13 -1.79
N GLY A 118 15.88 11.07 -2.74
CA GLY A 118 16.09 12.50 -2.43
C GLY A 118 14.89 13.16 -1.74
N SER A 119 13.68 12.60 -1.92
CA SER A 119 12.46 13.02 -1.23
C SER A 119 11.41 11.92 -1.30
N GLY A 120 10.42 11.95 -0.40
CA GLY A 120 9.38 10.91 -0.31
C GLY A 120 9.90 9.58 0.24
N ALA A 121 9.10 8.53 0.08
CA ALA A 121 9.41 7.19 0.53
C ALA A 121 9.50 6.24 -0.67
N LYS A 122 10.71 5.78 -0.99
CA LYS A 122 10.97 4.82 -2.06
C LYS A 122 11.19 3.43 -1.46
N PHE A 123 10.59 2.43 -2.09
CA PHE A 123 10.81 1.02 -1.81
C PHE A 123 11.22 0.30 -3.09
N GLU A 124 12.11 -0.67 -2.99
CA GLU A 124 12.62 -1.44 -4.13
C GLU A 124 12.73 -2.92 -3.76
N ASP A 125 12.37 -3.81 -4.69
CA ASP A 125 12.59 -5.25 -4.55
C ASP A 125 13.93 -5.70 -5.16
N LYS A 126 14.28 -6.96 -4.93
CA LYS A 126 15.51 -7.57 -5.47
C LYS A 126 15.60 -7.60 -7.01
N ASP A 127 14.47 -7.46 -7.69
CA ASP A 127 14.36 -7.52 -9.14
C ASP A 127 14.37 -6.12 -9.77
N GLY A 128 14.56 -5.07 -8.96
CA GLY A 128 14.62 -3.67 -9.37
C GLY A 128 13.26 -3.02 -9.62
N ASN A 129 12.15 -3.66 -9.24
CA ASN A 129 10.85 -2.98 -9.23
C ASN A 129 10.82 -2.03 -8.04
N PHE A 130 10.31 -0.82 -8.24
CA PHE A 130 10.19 0.16 -7.18
C PHE A 130 8.78 0.70 -7.05
N PHE A 131 8.44 1.10 -5.84
CA PHE A 131 7.25 1.88 -5.50
C PHE A 131 7.70 3.11 -4.74
N TRP A 132 7.42 4.29 -5.28
CA TRP A 132 7.85 5.56 -4.71
C TRP A 132 6.67 6.47 -4.49
N THR A 133 6.43 6.87 -3.25
CA THR A 133 5.38 7.82 -2.89
C THR A 133 5.94 9.19 -2.55
N HIS A 134 5.29 10.24 -3.05
CA HIS A 134 5.61 11.62 -2.73
C HIS A 134 4.33 12.46 -2.68
N GLN A 135 4.03 13.06 -1.52
CA GLN A 135 2.90 13.99 -1.33
C GLN A 135 1.51 13.46 -1.80
N GLY A 136 1.23 12.17 -1.58
CA GLY A 136 -0.04 11.55 -2.00
C GLY A 136 -0.05 11.08 -3.46
N GLU A 137 1.03 11.32 -4.22
CA GLU A 137 1.27 10.70 -5.52
C GLU A 137 2.13 9.44 -5.37
N PHE A 138 2.05 8.55 -6.35
CA PHE A 138 2.94 7.40 -6.45
C PHE A 138 3.53 7.26 -7.86
N THR A 139 4.68 6.61 -7.94
CA THR A 139 5.26 6.04 -9.16
C THR A 139 5.66 4.60 -8.87
N PHE A 140 5.21 3.69 -9.72
CA PHE A 140 5.62 2.29 -9.75
C PHE A 140 6.33 2.01 -11.07
N GLY A 141 7.39 1.22 -11.06
CA GLY A 141 8.08 0.84 -12.29
C GLY A 141 9.29 -0.05 -12.06
N LYS A 142 10.07 -0.28 -13.11
CA LYS A 142 11.32 -1.05 -13.06
C LYS A 142 12.42 -0.29 -13.81
N GLY A 143 13.36 0.29 -13.07
CA GLY A 143 14.33 1.23 -13.64
C GLY A 143 13.66 2.49 -14.20
N GLU A 144 14.10 2.98 -15.36
CA GLU A 144 13.53 4.18 -16.00
C GLU A 144 12.41 3.87 -17.01
N LYS A 145 12.00 2.60 -17.13
CA LYS A 145 10.96 2.15 -18.07
C LYS A 145 9.69 1.75 -17.33
N ASP A 146 8.57 1.75 -18.06
CA ASP A 146 7.26 1.24 -17.61
C ASP A 146 6.74 1.90 -16.32
N LEU A 147 6.79 3.23 -16.29
CA LEU A 147 6.34 4.04 -15.16
C LEU A 147 4.82 4.14 -15.13
N ILE A 148 4.22 3.58 -14.08
CA ILE A 148 2.83 3.79 -13.71
C ILE A 148 2.80 4.89 -12.65
N LYS A 149 2.13 6.01 -12.97
CA LYS A 149 1.93 7.13 -12.04
C LYS A 149 0.48 7.20 -11.59
N GLY A 150 0.26 7.76 -10.43
CA GLY A 150 -1.09 8.01 -9.92
C GLY A 150 -1.09 8.59 -8.53
N LYS A 151 -2.21 8.39 -7.82
CA LYS A 151 -2.46 9.00 -6.52
C LYS A 151 -3.05 8.02 -5.51
N GLU A 152 -2.83 8.34 -4.24
CA GLU A 152 -3.50 7.70 -3.11
C GLU A 152 -5.00 8.01 -3.15
N VAL A 153 -5.81 7.00 -2.87
CA VAL A 153 -7.27 7.11 -2.75
C VAL A 153 -7.59 7.09 -1.25
N LYS A 154 -8.18 8.18 -0.76
CA LYS A 154 -8.57 8.38 0.64
C LYS A 154 -10.05 8.16 0.86
#